data_AF-A0A3L7PRK6-F1
#
_entry.id   AF-A0A3L7PRK6-F1
#
_cell.length_a   1.000
_cell.length_b   1.000
_cell.length_c   1.000
_cell.angle_alpha   90.00
_cell.angle_beta   90.00
_cell.angle_gamma   90.00
#
_symmetry.space_group_name_H-M   'P 1'
#
loop_
_entity.id
_entity.type
_entity.pdbx_description
1 polymer ?
#
loop_
_entity_poly.entity_id
_entity_poly.type
_entity_poly.pdbx_seq_one_letter_code
_entity_poly.pdbx_strand_id
1 'polypeptide(L)'
;QRWHAAVQDAQRAMSLVRSKAAEWKLDPKRIGLLGFSAGGQVAGLTALLGNDRQYEPIDETDKTSCRPDFAVLIYPGGFEEKGQPRLRDDVVAKVTKDAPPMFFVHAFDDGVTALNTLLLAAELKKVGVSTEVHTYATGGHGYGLRHVDGQPVTDWPQPCTAWMKTLRLIK
;
A
#
# COMPACT_ATOMS: atom_id res chain seq x y z
N GLN A 1 -11.57 -14.54 5.01
CA GLN A 1 -11.93 -13.12 4.72
C GLN A 1 -11.70 -12.86 3.23
N ARG A 2 -12.47 -11.99 2.55
CA ARG A 2 -12.39 -11.82 1.08
C ARG A 2 -11.00 -11.38 0.56
N TRP A 3 -10.22 -10.68 1.38
CA TRP A 3 -8.85 -10.26 1.03
C TRP A 3 -7.79 -11.34 1.19
N HIS A 4 -8.08 -12.44 1.88
CA HIS A 4 -7.07 -13.38 2.37
C HIS A 4 -6.27 -14.04 1.24
N ALA A 5 -6.95 -14.62 0.25
CA ALA A 5 -6.29 -15.26 -0.88
C ALA A 5 -5.40 -14.28 -1.66
N ALA A 6 -5.90 -13.07 -1.95
CA ALA A 6 -5.13 -12.07 -2.66
C ALA A 6 -3.90 -11.59 -1.87
N VAL A 7 -3.97 -11.52 -0.54
CA VAL A 7 -2.81 -11.21 0.31
C VAL A 7 -1.80 -12.36 0.32
N GLN A 8 -2.25 -13.62 0.33
CA GLN A 8 -1.35 -14.78 0.19
C GLN A 8 -0.60 -14.72 -1.14
N ASP A 9 -1.30 -14.45 -2.23
CA ASP A 9 -0.69 -14.28 -3.56
C ASP A 9 0.31 -13.11 -3.59
N ALA A 10 -0.03 -11.98 -2.97
CA ALA A 10 0.87 -10.83 -2.89
C ALA A 10 2.13 -11.14 -2.06
N GLN A 11 2.00 -11.83 -0.93
CA GLN A 11 3.14 -12.27 -0.11
C GLN A 11 4.03 -13.26 -0.86
N ARG A 12 3.44 -14.17 -1.64
CA ARG A 12 4.17 -15.08 -2.51
C ARG A 12 4.93 -14.34 -3.60
N ALA A 13 4.27 -13.39 -4.27
CA ALA A 13 4.88 -12.54 -5.29
C ALA A 13 6.08 -11.76 -4.73
N MET A 14 5.94 -11.17 -3.54
CA MET A 14 7.05 -10.47 -2.87
C MET A 14 8.25 -11.39 -2.63
N SER A 15 8.01 -12.60 -2.12
CA SER A 15 9.06 -13.59 -1.87
C SER A 15 9.76 -14.00 -3.17
N LEU A 16 8.98 -14.21 -4.24
CA LEU A 16 9.48 -14.60 -5.56
C LEU A 16 10.33 -13.51 -6.21
N VAL A 17 9.83 -12.26 -6.24
CA VAL A 17 10.59 -11.14 -6.81
C VAL A 17 11.89 -10.94 -6.02
N ARG A 18 11.83 -11.04 -4.69
CA ARG A 18 13.01 -10.88 -3.82
C ARG A 18 14.00 -12.04 -3.98
N SER A 19 13.54 -13.28 -4.13
CA SER A 19 14.44 -14.44 -4.36
C SER A 19 15.12 -14.38 -5.73
N LYS A 20 14.47 -13.74 -6.70
CA LYS A 20 14.99 -13.51 -8.06
C LYS A 20 15.75 -12.19 -8.25
N ALA A 21 15.91 -11.39 -7.19
CA ALA A 21 16.47 -10.04 -7.29
C ALA A 21 17.86 -10.00 -7.97
N ALA A 22 18.76 -10.93 -7.62
CA ALA A 22 20.08 -11.00 -8.23
C ALA A 22 20.03 -11.33 -9.74
N GLU A 23 19.17 -12.28 -10.12
CA GLU A 23 18.94 -12.69 -11.51
C GLU A 23 18.37 -11.52 -12.34
N TRP A 24 17.41 -10.80 -11.78
CA TRP A 24 16.69 -9.70 -12.45
C TRP A 24 17.37 -8.34 -12.28
N LYS A 25 18.57 -8.29 -11.68
CA LYS A 25 19.34 -7.07 -11.42
C LYS A 25 18.56 -6.02 -10.62
N LEU A 26 17.75 -6.47 -9.67
CA LEU A 26 17.00 -5.65 -8.73
C LEU A 26 17.75 -5.49 -7.41
N ASP A 27 17.56 -4.38 -6.72
CA ASP A 27 18.01 -4.23 -5.33
C ASP A 27 16.99 -4.93 -4.41
N PRO A 28 17.38 -6.01 -3.69
CA PRO A 28 16.47 -6.75 -2.83
C PRO A 28 16.00 -5.96 -1.60
N LYS A 29 16.50 -4.74 -1.38
CA LYS A 29 16.07 -3.81 -0.32
C LYS A 29 15.18 -2.68 -0.83
N ARG A 30 14.79 -2.71 -2.11
CA ARG A 30 13.92 -1.70 -2.75
C ARG A 30 12.80 -2.36 -3.57
N ILE A 31 12.11 -3.33 -2.96
CA ILE A 31 10.95 -4.00 -3.54
C ILE A 31 9.71 -3.58 -2.75
N GLY A 32 8.82 -2.84 -3.39
CA GLY A 32 7.58 -2.35 -2.81
C GLY A 32 6.33 -2.85 -3.52
N LEU A 33 5.17 -2.51 -2.96
CA LEU A 33 3.87 -2.77 -3.57
C LEU A 33 3.19 -1.45 -3.96
N LEU A 34 2.50 -1.48 -5.10
CA LEU A 34 1.61 -0.42 -5.51
C LEU A 34 0.25 -1.04 -5.81
N GLY A 35 -0.81 -0.49 -5.21
CA GLY A 35 -2.16 -1.02 -5.35
C GLY A 35 -3.20 0.08 -5.56
N PHE A 36 -4.15 -0.20 -6.45
CA PHE A 36 -5.30 0.67 -6.75
C PHE A 36 -6.59 0.06 -6.18
N SER A 37 -7.46 0.86 -5.54
CA SER A 37 -8.77 0.42 -5.06
C SER A 37 -8.70 -0.85 -4.19
N ALA A 38 -9.38 -1.94 -4.56
CA ALA A 38 -9.26 -3.24 -3.89
C ALA A 38 -7.82 -3.78 -3.88
N GLY A 39 -7.03 -3.52 -4.93
CA GLY A 39 -5.60 -3.81 -4.94
C GLY A 39 -4.82 -2.96 -3.94
N GLY A 40 -5.29 -1.74 -3.65
CA GLY A 40 -4.77 -0.90 -2.56
C GLY A 40 -5.03 -1.52 -1.18
N GLN A 41 -6.18 -2.19 -1.01
CA GLN A 41 -6.44 -2.98 0.20
C GLN A 41 -5.41 -4.11 0.36
N VAL A 42 -5.18 -4.87 -0.71
CA VAL A 42 -4.22 -5.98 -0.71
C VAL A 42 -2.80 -5.47 -0.41
N ALA A 43 -2.35 -4.44 -1.12
CA ALA A 43 -1.03 -3.86 -0.90
C ALA A 43 -0.85 -3.34 0.54
N GLY A 44 -1.86 -2.66 1.09
CA GLY A 44 -1.82 -2.17 2.47
C GLY A 44 -1.82 -3.30 3.50
N LEU A 45 -2.69 -4.31 3.35
CA LEU A 45 -2.70 -5.46 4.27
C LEU A 45 -1.40 -6.26 4.22
N THR A 46 -0.85 -6.51 3.03
CA THR A 46 0.46 -7.18 2.88
C THR A 46 1.57 -6.37 3.54
N ALA A 47 1.53 -5.03 3.43
CA ALA A 47 2.51 -4.16 4.09
C ALA A 47 2.39 -4.17 5.62
N LEU A 48 1.16 -4.15 6.16
CA LEU A 48 0.89 -4.19 7.59
C LEU A 48 1.25 -5.55 8.23
N LEU A 49 0.98 -6.65 7.53
CA LEU A 49 1.33 -8.00 7.98
C LEU A 49 2.84 -8.26 7.93
N GLY A 50 3.57 -7.55 7.09
CA GLY A 50 5.03 -7.68 6.99
C GLY A 50 5.45 -9.11 6.63
N ASN A 51 6.20 -9.77 7.52
CA ASN A 51 6.62 -11.16 7.35
C ASN A 51 5.65 -12.19 7.95
N ASP A 52 4.52 -11.76 8.52
CA ASP A 52 3.46 -12.65 9.00
C ASP A 52 2.75 -13.29 7.81
N ARG A 53 3.31 -14.41 7.32
CA ARG A 53 2.83 -15.12 6.15
C ARG A 53 1.48 -15.75 6.46
N GLN A 54 0.47 -15.44 5.65
CA GLN A 54 -0.90 -15.92 5.84
C GLN A 54 -1.15 -17.29 5.19
N TYR A 55 -0.09 -18.02 4.86
CA TYR A 55 -0.12 -19.35 4.27
C TYR A 55 1.13 -20.14 4.65
N GLU A 56 1.05 -21.47 4.62
CA GLU A 56 2.20 -22.33 4.88
C GLU A 56 3.23 -22.24 3.75
N PRO A 57 4.54 -22.05 4.05
CA PRO A 57 5.60 -22.07 3.05
C PRO A 57 5.53 -23.30 2.14
N ILE A 58 5.60 -23.07 0.82
CA ILE A 58 5.41 -24.11 -0.21
C ILE A 58 6.76 -24.64 -0.71
N ASP A 59 7.77 -23.76 -0.82
CA ASP A 59 9.11 -24.11 -1.31
C ASP A 59 10.19 -23.15 -0.79
N GLU A 60 11.43 -23.30 -1.28
CA GLU A 60 12.59 -22.48 -0.90
C GLU A 60 12.38 -20.97 -1.11
N THR A 61 11.52 -20.56 -2.05
CA THR A 61 11.21 -19.14 -2.27
C THR A 61 10.55 -18.54 -1.03
N ASP A 62 9.74 -19.30 -0.30
CA ASP A 62 9.04 -18.81 0.90
C ASP A 62 9.95 -18.68 2.14
N LYS A 63 11.22 -19.13 2.06
CA LYS A 63 12.25 -18.73 3.03
C LYS A 63 12.69 -17.29 2.86
N THR A 64 12.41 -16.68 1.71
CA THR A 64 12.67 -15.25 1.45
C THR A 64 11.55 -14.40 2.05
N SER A 65 11.94 -13.24 2.62
CA SER A 65 11.01 -12.28 3.22
C SER A 65 9.92 -11.84 2.22
N CYS A 66 8.67 -11.86 2.68
CA CYS A 66 7.50 -11.37 1.94
C CYS A 66 7.12 -9.92 2.29
N ARG A 67 7.78 -9.31 3.28
CA ARG A 67 7.55 -7.91 3.68
C ARG A 67 7.90 -6.95 2.53
N PRO A 68 7.04 -6.01 2.15
CA PRO A 68 7.40 -4.89 1.26
C PRO A 68 8.36 -3.90 1.93
N ASP A 69 9.28 -3.32 1.16
CA ASP A 69 10.17 -2.27 1.66
C ASP A 69 9.46 -0.90 1.71
N PHE A 70 8.40 -0.72 0.91
CA PHE A 70 7.50 0.44 0.90
C PHE A 70 6.15 0.04 0.27
N ALA A 71 5.11 0.85 0.49
CA ALA A 71 3.80 0.66 -0.16
C ALA A 71 3.23 1.98 -0.72
N VAL A 72 2.58 1.90 -1.87
CA VAL A 72 1.91 3.03 -2.54
C VAL A 72 0.44 2.67 -2.74
N LEU A 73 -0.46 3.33 -2.03
CA LEU A 73 -1.89 3.01 -2.00
C LEU A 73 -2.70 4.10 -2.69
N ILE A 74 -3.30 3.77 -3.83
CA ILE A 74 -4.07 4.69 -4.66
C ILE A 74 -5.57 4.38 -4.45
N TYR A 75 -6.31 5.37 -3.92
CA TYR A 75 -7.73 5.28 -3.52
C TYR A 75 -8.13 3.93 -2.89
N PRO A 76 -7.41 3.46 -1.85
CA PRO A 76 -7.68 2.14 -1.28
C PRO A 76 -9.07 2.06 -0.64
N GLY A 77 -9.69 0.89 -0.71
CA GLY A 77 -10.96 0.60 -0.04
C GLY A 77 -10.85 -0.50 1.02
N GLY A 78 -11.86 -0.63 1.87
CA GLY A 78 -12.04 -1.78 2.75
C GLY A 78 -11.19 -1.81 4.03
N PHE A 79 -10.64 -0.68 4.45
CA PHE A 79 -10.02 -0.51 5.77
C PHE A 79 -11.01 0.02 6.81
N GLU A 80 -11.91 0.92 6.41
CA GLU A 80 -12.94 1.43 7.30
C GLU A 80 -13.98 0.38 7.67
N GLU A 81 -14.61 0.57 8.82
CA GLU A 81 -15.87 -0.06 9.17
C GLU A 81 -16.98 0.60 8.36
N LYS A 82 -17.67 -0.18 7.52
CA LYS A 82 -18.59 0.38 6.51
C LYS A 82 -19.68 1.24 7.17
N GLY A 83 -19.74 2.50 6.78
CA GLY A 83 -20.73 3.46 7.29
C GLY A 83 -20.39 4.04 8.67
N GLN A 84 -19.17 3.83 9.16
CA GLN A 84 -18.67 4.41 10.41
C GLN A 84 -17.34 5.11 10.17
N PRO A 85 -17.08 6.27 10.79
CA PRO A 85 -15.82 7.01 10.63
C PRO A 85 -14.69 6.41 11.48
N ARG A 86 -14.47 5.09 11.38
CA ARG A 86 -13.42 4.35 12.08
C ARG A 86 -12.87 3.22 11.22
N LEU A 87 -11.64 2.80 11.50
CA LEU A 87 -11.10 1.56 10.92
C LEU A 87 -11.76 0.33 11.53
N ARG A 88 -11.79 -0.77 10.78
CA ARG A 88 -12.09 -2.08 11.33
C ARG A 88 -11.05 -2.44 12.39
N ASP A 89 -11.50 -3.02 13.49
CA ASP A 89 -10.62 -3.34 14.64
C ASP A 89 -9.50 -4.32 14.23
N ASP A 90 -9.77 -5.23 13.29
CA ASP A 90 -8.75 -6.15 12.77
C ASP A 90 -7.67 -5.45 11.94
N VAL A 91 -7.95 -4.30 11.32
CA VAL A 91 -6.95 -3.49 10.60
C VAL A 91 -6.09 -2.74 11.60
N VAL A 92 -6.71 -2.12 12.61
CA VAL A 92 -5.98 -1.41 13.69
C VAL A 92 -4.99 -2.34 14.39
N ALA A 93 -5.41 -3.58 14.69
CA ALA A 93 -4.56 -4.58 15.33
C ALA A 93 -3.30 -4.97 14.51
N LYS A 94 -3.29 -4.71 13.19
CA LYS A 94 -2.15 -4.98 12.30
C LYS A 94 -1.20 -3.78 12.16
N VAL A 95 -1.57 -2.61 12.66
CA VAL A 95 -0.73 -1.40 12.56
C VAL A 95 0.32 -1.43 13.67
N THR A 96 1.58 -1.63 13.28
CA THR A 96 2.73 -1.61 14.19
C THR A 96 3.82 -0.68 13.65
N LYS A 97 4.81 -0.35 14.49
CA LYS A 97 5.98 0.44 14.09
C LYS A 97 6.85 -0.24 13.00
N ASP A 98 6.64 -1.54 12.76
CA ASP A 98 7.41 -2.33 11.79
C ASP A 98 6.84 -2.24 10.37
N ALA A 99 5.66 -1.61 10.20
CA ALA A 99 5.10 -1.34 8.88
C ALA A 99 6.08 -0.48 8.05
N PRO A 100 6.22 -0.73 6.74
CA PRO A 100 7.12 0.03 5.90
C PRO A 100 6.58 1.46 5.65
N PRO A 101 7.42 2.39 5.15
CA PRO A 101 6.94 3.68 4.69
C PRO A 101 5.82 3.55 3.66
N MET A 102 4.79 4.40 3.79
CA MET A 102 3.61 4.35 2.91
C MET A 102 3.33 5.70 2.25
N PHE A 103 2.93 5.65 0.98
CA PHE A 103 2.38 6.79 0.25
C PHE A 103 0.91 6.54 -0.04
N PHE A 104 0.07 7.55 0.17
CA PHE A 104 -1.35 7.48 -0.12
C PHE A 104 -1.76 8.61 -1.06
N VAL A 105 -2.68 8.29 -1.96
CA VAL A 105 -3.44 9.31 -2.68
C VAL A 105 -4.93 8.95 -2.76
N HIS A 106 -5.81 9.93 -2.58
CA HIS A 106 -7.26 9.74 -2.63
C HIS A 106 -7.97 11.02 -3.08
N ALA A 107 -9.04 10.91 -3.87
CA ALA A 107 -9.97 12.03 -4.07
C ALA A 107 -10.96 12.09 -2.88
N PHE A 108 -11.26 13.28 -2.40
CA PHE A 108 -12.14 13.47 -1.23
C PHE A 108 -13.61 13.26 -1.58
N ASP A 109 -13.98 13.48 -2.84
CA ASP A 109 -15.30 13.22 -3.42
C ASP A 109 -15.48 11.77 -3.93
N ASP A 110 -14.52 10.88 -3.68
CA ASP A 110 -14.60 9.48 -4.07
C ASP A 110 -15.75 8.76 -3.34
N GLY A 111 -16.55 7.99 -4.09
CA GLY A 111 -17.62 7.16 -3.54
C GLY A 111 -17.11 6.00 -2.68
N VAL A 112 -15.88 5.54 -2.91
CA VAL A 112 -15.10 4.79 -1.93
C VAL A 112 -14.44 5.81 -1.03
N THR A 113 -15.02 6.02 0.15
CA THR A 113 -14.63 7.12 1.03
C THR A 113 -13.12 7.20 1.32
N ALA A 114 -12.60 8.42 1.26
CA ALA A 114 -11.22 8.78 1.59
C ALA A 114 -10.85 8.48 3.06
N LEU A 115 -11.83 8.18 3.93
CA LEU A 115 -11.58 7.73 5.30
C LEU A 115 -10.71 6.47 5.37
N ASN A 116 -10.76 5.59 4.36
CA ASN A 116 -9.84 4.45 4.25
C ASN A 116 -8.37 4.88 4.28
N THR A 117 -8.04 6.02 3.64
CA THR A 117 -6.70 6.60 3.63
C THR A 117 -6.42 7.37 4.91
N LEU A 118 -7.31 8.31 5.26
CA LEU A 118 -7.06 9.25 6.35
C LEU A 118 -6.94 8.57 7.71
N LEU A 119 -7.82 7.59 7.99
CA LEU A 119 -7.81 6.89 9.26
C LEU A 119 -6.62 5.93 9.37
N LEU A 120 -6.25 5.25 8.28
CA LEU A 120 -5.06 4.38 8.28
C LEU A 120 -3.78 5.19 8.46
N ALA A 121 -3.63 6.33 7.76
CA ALA A 121 -2.51 7.24 7.96
C ALA A 121 -2.44 7.77 9.39
N ALA A 122 -3.59 8.05 10.03
CA ALA A 122 -3.64 8.45 11.43
C ALA A 122 -3.13 7.35 12.38
N GLU A 123 -3.52 6.09 12.17
CA GLU A 123 -2.98 4.97 12.98
C GLU A 123 -1.47 4.78 12.74
N LEU A 124 -0.99 4.85 11.50
CA LEU A 124 0.44 4.78 11.17
C LEU A 124 1.24 5.90 11.85
N LYS A 125 0.67 7.10 11.92
CA LYS A 125 1.28 8.24 12.64
C LYS A 125 1.45 7.96 14.13
N LYS A 126 0.46 7.33 14.79
CA LYS A 126 0.52 7.01 16.23
C LYS A 126 1.69 6.08 16.56
N VAL A 127 2.06 5.17 15.66
CA VAL A 127 3.17 4.23 15.84
C VAL A 127 4.49 4.70 15.21
N GLY A 128 4.53 5.91 14.65
CA GLY A 128 5.76 6.53 14.13
C GLY A 128 6.19 6.08 12.73
N VAL A 129 5.30 5.47 11.94
CA VAL A 129 5.61 5.02 10.57
C VAL A 129 5.62 6.21 9.61
N SER A 130 6.71 6.37 8.85
CA SER A 130 6.86 7.42 7.84
C SER A 130 5.77 7.30 6.77
N THR A 131 4.89 8.28 6.69
CA THR A 131 3.71 8.24 5.81
C THR A 131 3.52 9.58 5.11
N GLU A 132 3.25 9.56 3.80
CA GLU A 132 2.87 10.73 3.02
C GLU A 132 1.46 10.53 2.44
N VAL A 133 0.64 11.58 2.49
CA VAL A 133 -0.77 11.54 2.07
C VAL A 133 -1.08 12.72 1.17
N HIS A 134 -1.66 12.45 0.00
CA HIS A 134 -2.20 13.45 -0.92
C HIS A 134 -3.71 13.26 -1.04
N THR A 135 -4.48 14.25 -0.61
CA THR A 135 -5.94 14.26 -0.81
C THR A 135 -6.34 15.38 -1.73
N TYR A 136 -6.98 15.04 -2.85
CA TYR A 136 -7.48 16.01 -3.81
C TYR A 136 -8.96 16.27 -3.55
N ALA A 137 -9.41 17.53 -3.66
CA ALA A 137 -10.81 17.86 -3.39
C ALA A 137 -11.78 17.12 -4.33
N THR A 138 -11.40 16.96 -5.59
CA THR A 138 -12.20 16.28 -6.61
C THR A 138 -11.36 15.34 -7.46
N GLY A 139 -12.01 14.34 -8.07
CA GLY A 139 -11.39 13.37 -8.95
C GLY A 139 -12.16 12.06 -9.08
N GLY A 140 -13.02 11.76 -8.11
CA GLY A 140 -13.77 10.50 -8.06
C GLY A 140 -12.87 9.26 -7.95
N HIS A 141 -13.47 8.10 -8.22
CA HIS A 141 -12.78 6.81 -8.17
C HIS A 141 -12.11 6.47 -9.50
N GLY A 142 -10.98 5.75 -9.45
CA GLY A 142 -10.45 5.06 -10.63
C GLY A 142 -9.71 5.94 -11.64
N TYR A 143 -9.15 7.08 -11.22
CA TYR A 143 -8.42 8.00 -12.12
C TYR A 143 -7.11 7.42 -12.68
N GLY A 144 -6.56 6.34 -12.11
CA GLY A 144 -5.42 5.61 -12.68
C GLY A 144 -4.14 6.45 -12.82
N LEU A 145 -3.34 6.15 -13.85
CA LEU A 145 -2.04 6.79 -14.11
C LEU A 145 -2.08 7.81 -15.26
N ARG A 146 -3.13 7.78 -16.09
CA ARG A 146 -3.20 8.61 -17.30
C ARG A 146 -3.48 10.06 -16.90
N HIS A 147 -2.60 10.96 -17.31
CA HIS A 147 -2.82 12.40 -17.21
C HIS A 147 -4.11 12.82 -17.93
N VAL A 148 -4.91 13.66 -17.27
CA VAL A 148 -6.12 14.27 -17.83
C VAL A 148 -6.11 15.76 -17.51
N ASP A 149 -6.12 16.59 -18.54
CA ASP A 149 -6.15 18.04 -18.39
C ASP A 149 -7.37 18.50 -17.58
N GLY A 150 -7.14 19.40 -16.63
CA GLY A 150 -8.17 19.88 -15.71
C GLY A 150 -8.52 18.91 -14.57
N GLN A 151 -7.84 17.77 -14.43
CA GLN A 151 -8.00 16.83 -13.31
C GLN A 151 -6.68 16.66 -12.54
N PRO A 152 -6.39 17.54 -11.56
CA PRO A 152 -5.12 17.52 -10.81
C PRO A 152 -4.86 16.22 -10.07
N VAL A 153 -5.90 15.44 -9.76
CA VAL A 153 -5.76 14.12 -9.15
C VAL A 153 -4.90 13.17 -10.00
N THR A 154 -4.86 13.36 -11.31
CA THR A 154 -4.06 12.53 -12.24
C THR A 154 -2.56 12.87 -12.21
N ASP A 155 -2.17 13.96 -11.54
CA ASP A 155 -0.78 14.37 -11.31
C ASP A 155 -0.16 13.72 -10.05
N TRP A 156 -0.83 12.76 -9.42
CA TRP A 156 -0.31 12.07 -8.23
C TRP A 156 1.03 11.31 -8.45
N PRO A 157 1.42 10.84 -9.65
CA PRO A 157 2.71 10.18 -9.83
C PRO A 157 3.90 11.10 -9.54
N GLN A 158 3.73 12.42 -9.72
CA GLN A 158 4.75 13.43 -9.48
C GLN A 158 5.14 13.52 -7.99
N PRO A 159 4.22 13.78 -7.03
CA PRO A 159 4.55 13.75 -5.62
C PRO A 159 4.99 12.35 -5.15
N CYS A 160 4.43 11.26 -5.68
CA CYS A 160 4.91 9.91 -5.35
C CYS A 160 6.39 9.72 -5.75
N THR A 161 6.77 10.17 -6.95
CA THR A 161 8.16 10.16 -7.42
C THR A 161 9.07 10.99 -6.51
N ALA A 162 8.62 12.18 -6.11
CA ALA A 162 9.36 13.03 -5.18
C ALA A 162 9.56 12.33 -3.82
N TRP A 163 8.51 11.76 -3.26
CA TRP A 163 8.54 10.98 -2.02
C TRP A 163 9.53 9.80 -2.12
N MET A 164 9.46 9.00 -3.18
CA MET A 164 10.38 7.88 -3.41
C MET A 164 11.85 8.32 -3.46
N LYS A 165 12.14 9.51 -4.02
CA LYS A 165 13.49 10.10 -4.00
C LYS A 165 13.94 10.50 -2.60
N THR A 166 13.06 11.05 -1.76
CA THR A 166 13.42 11.37 -0.36
C THR A 166 13.86 10.13 0.43
N LEU A 167 13.25 8.97 0.11
CA LEU A 167 13.58 7.67 0.67
C LEU A 167 14.75 6.96 -0.05
N ARG A 168 15.33 7.56 -1.10
CA ARG A 168 16.39 6.97 -1.94
C ARG A 168 16.00 5.64 -2.58
N LEU A 169 14.70 5.43 -2.80
CA LEU A 169 14.17 4.24 -3.49
C LEU A 169 14.50 4.30 -4.98
N ILE A 170 14.47 5.50 -5.57
CA ILE A 170 14.83 5.80 -6.95
C ILE A 170 15.84 6.96 -7.02
N LYS A 171 16.51 7.10 -8.17
CA LYS A 171 17.46 8.20 -8.44
C LYS A 171 16.74 9.47 -8.89
#